data_AF-A0A9X0YL29-F1
#
_entry.id   AF-A0A9X0YL29-F1
#
_cell.length_a   1.000
_cell.length_b   1.000
_cell.length_c   1.000
_cell.angle_alpha   90.00
_cell.angle_beta   90.00
_cell.angle_gamma   90.00
#
_symmetry.space_group_name_H-M   'P 1'
#
loop_
_entity.id
_entity.type
_entity.pdbx_description
1 polymer ?
#
loop_
_entity_poly.entity_id
_entity_poly.type
_entity_poly.pdbx_seq_one_letter_code
_entity_poly.pdbx_strand_id
1 'polypeptide(L)' 'MKDKSTKKLNSELKIKKSATISLIIVLALLLCVCIYGLIAKENKSVFISLMIIPFSLSSIVFLNYRNMKKIKNELETRK' A
#
# COMPACT_ATOMS: atom_id res chain seq x y z
N MET A 1 15.50 14.39 -5.94
CA MET A 1 14.46 15.12 -5.19
C MET A 1 14.80 16.61 -4.99
N LYS A 2 16.08 16.97 -4.85
CA LYS A 2 16.57 18.36 -4.76
C LYS A 2 16.01 19.33 -5.82
N ASP A 3 15.86 18.92 -7.08
CA ASP A 3 15.33 19.75 -8.17
C ASP A 3 13.81 19.98 -8.21
N LYS A 4 13.00 19.28 -7.41
CA LYS A 4 11.54 19.45 -7.46
C LYS A 4 11.10 20.63 -6.58
N SER A 5 10.24 21.50 -7.14
CA SER A 5 9.52 22.52 -6.37
C SER A 5 8.66 21.87 -5.29
N THR A 6 8.56 22.52 -4.13
CA THR A 6 7.71 22.11 -2.98
C THR A 6 6.25 21.84 -3.41
N LYS A 7 5.68 22.62 -4.33
CA LYS A 7 4.33 22.38 -4.88
C LYS A 7 4.22 21.04 -5.62
N LYS A 8 5.20 20.72 -6.46
CA LYS A 8 5.26 19.43 -7.19
C LYS A 8 5.42 18.27 -6.22
N LEU A 9 6.28 18.43 -5.23
CA LEU A 9 6.59 17.39 -4.25
C LEU A 9 5.38 17.09 -3.34
N ASN A 10 4.59 18.11 -2.98
CA ASN A 10 3.36 17.95 -2.20
C ASN A 10 2.22 17.31 -3.02
N SER A 11 2.13 17.63 -4.32
CA SER A 11 1.20 16.98 -5.24
C SER A 11 1.50 15.48 -5.40
N GLU A 12 2.77 15.12 -5.60
CA GLU A 12 3.20 13.72 -5.67
C GLU A 12 2.91 12.96 -4.38
N LEU A 13 3.06 13.61 -3.23
CA LEU A 13 2.73 13.01 -1.94
C LEU A 13 1.24 12.74 -1.78
N LYS A 14 0.36 13.65 -2.23
CA LYS A 14 -1.10 13.43 -2.26
C LYS A 14 -1.48 12.26 -3.16
N ILE A 15 -0.92 12.20 -4.36
CA ILE A 15 -1.17 11.10 -5.32
C ILE A 15 -0.71 9.77 -4.72
N LYS A 16 0.52 9.70 -4.22
CA LYS A 16 1.05 8.50 -3.56
C LYS A 16 0.22 8.08 -2.35
N LYS A 17 -0.27 9.03 -1.55
CA LYS A 17 -1.16 8.76 -0.41
C LYS A 17 -2.47 8.12 -0.87
N SER A 18 -3.14 8.71 -1.86
CA SER A 18 -4.40 8.19 -2.40
C SER A 18 -4.23 6.78 -3.01
N ALA A 19 -3.18 6.58 -3.79
CA ALA A 19 -2.87 5.27 -4.37
C ALA A 19 -2.59 4.21 -3.28
N THR A 20 -1.81 4.57 -2.25
CA THR A 20 -1.50 3.67 -1.14
C THR A 20 -2.76 3.28 -0.35
N ILE A 21 -3.66 4.24 -0.08
CA ILE A 21 -4.93 3.97 0.61
C ILE A 21 -5.81 3.03 -0.22
N SER A 22 -5.94 3.29 -1.52
CA SER A 22 -6.72 2.44 -2.42
C SER A 22 -6.18 1.01 -2.45
N LEU A 23 -4.85 0.87 -2.49
CA LEU A 23 -4.18 -0.42 -2.49
C LEU A 23 -4.39 -1.18 -1.17
N ILE A 24 -4.38 -0.49 -0.01
CA ILE A 24 -4.71 -1.07 1.29
C ILE A 24 -6.16 -1.58 1.33
N ILE A 25 -7.12 -0.82 0.79
CA ILE A 25 -8.53 -1.21 0.76
C ILE A 25 -8.71 -2.50 -0.05
N VAL A 26 -8.11 -2.57 -1.26
CA VAL A 26 -8.17 -3.76 -2.11
C VAL A 26 -7.52 -4.98 -1.42
N LEU A 27 -6.39 -4.78 -0.75
CA LEU A 27 -5.72 -5.84 0.02
C LEU A 27 -6.59 -6.36 1.17
N ALA A 28 -7.25 -5.45 1.90
CA ALA A 28 -8.13 -5.82 3.00
C ALA A 28 -9.35 -6.62 2.50
N LEU A 29 -9.97 -6.16 1.41
CA LEU A 29 -11.05 -6.90 0.75
C LEU A 29 -10.61 -8.29 0.29
N LEU A 30 -9.43 -8.39 -0.33
CA LEU A 30 -8.88 -9.67 -0.77
C LEU A 30 -8.63 -10.61 0.41
N LEU A 31 -8.09 -10.10 1.52
CA LEU A 31 -7.92 -10.88 2.75
C LEU A 31 -9.26 -11.36 3.31
N CYS A 32 -10.29 -10.51 3.36
CA CYS A 32 -11.62 -10.91 3.80
C CYS A 32 -12.20 -12.03 2.92
N VAL A 33 -12.06 -11.93 1.59
CA VAL A 33 -12.50 -12.97 0.65
C VAL A 33 -11.70 -14.26 0.86
N CYS A 34 -10.39 -14.17 1.05
CA CYS A 34 -9.55 -15.34 1.33
C CYS A 34 -9.94 -16.04 2.64
N ILE A 35 -10.16 -15.28 3.73
CA ILE A 35 -10.59 -15.81 5.02
C ILE A 35 -11.98 -16.46 4.90
N TYR A 36 -12.92 -15.78 4.24
CA TYR A 36 -14.26 -16.32 4.01
C TYR A 36 -14.20 -17.62 3.21
N GLY A 37 -13.43 -17.66 2.12
CA GLY A 37 -13.23 -18.85 1.31
C GLY A 37 -12.55 -20.00 2.05
N LEU A 38 -11.61 -19.71 2.94
CA LEU A 38 -10.93 -20.71 3.77
C LEU A 38 -11.87 -21.35 4.80
N ILE A 39 -12.83 -20.58 5.35
CA ILE A 39 -13.80 -21.05 6.33
C ILE A 39 -14.97 -21.77 5.64
N ALA A 40 -15.48 -21.22 4.53
CA ALA A 40 -16.72 -21.67 3.90
C ALA A 40 -16.54 -22.71 2.78
N LYS A 41 -15.33 -22.92 2.23
CA LYS A 41 -15.08 -23.90 1.15
C LYS A 41 -14.11 -25.01 1.56
N GLU A 42 -14.37 -26.21 1.06
CA GLU A 42 -13.52 -27.40 1.27
C GLU A 42 -12.16 -27.29 0.57
N ASN A 43 -12.08 -26.56 -0.55
CA ASN A 43 -10.85 -26.35 -1.32
C ASN A 43 -9.93 -25.30 -0.69
N LYS A 44 -9.50 -25.56 0.55
CA LYS A 44 -8.67 -24.67 1.38
C LYS A 44 -7.31 -24.35 0.73
N SER A 45 -6.75 -25.30 -0.04
CA SER A 45 -5.45 -25.14 -0.71
C SER A 45 -5.39 -23.92 -1.63
N VAL A 46 -6.44 -23.67 -2.42
CA VAL A 46 -6.52 -22.53 -3.34
C VAL A 46 -6.51 -21.19 -2.58
N PHE A 47 -7.27 -21.12 -1.48
CA PHE A 47 -7.34 -19.90 -0.65
C PHE A 47 -6.05 -19.64 0.12
N ILE A 48 -5.35 -20.69 0.57
CA ILE A 48 -4.01 -20.57 1.17
C ILE A 48 -3.00 -20.01 0.15
N SER A 49 -3.01 -20.50 -1.09
CA SER A 49 -2.17 -19.95 -2.15
C SER A 49 -2.54 -18.48 -2.47
N LEU A 50 -3.83 -18.15 -2.50
CA LEU A 50 -4.30 -16.78 -2.72
C LEU A 50 -3.89 -15.82 -1.59
N MET A 51 -3.76 -16.28 -0.35
CA MET A 51 -3.32 -15.46 0.78
C MET A 51 -1.88 -14.94 0.64
N ILE A 52 -1.01 -15.62 -0.10
CA ILE A 52 0.38 -15.17 -0.31
C ILE A 52 0.41 -13.79 -1.01
N ILE A 53 -0.57 -13.52 -1.86
CA ILE A 53 -0.67 -12.28 -2.64
C ILE A 53 -0.74 -11.06 -1.71
N PRO A 54 -1.71 -10.93 -0.78
CA PRO A 54 -1.74 -9.78 0.10
C PRO A 54 -0.49 -9.63 0.98
N PHE A 55 0.13 -10.72 1.44
CA PHE A 55 1.38 -10.68 2.18
C PHE A 55 2.55 -10.14 1.36
N SER A 56 2.68 -10.55 0.10
CA SER A 56 3.72 -10.04 -0.81
C SER A 56 3.51 -8.55 -1.14
N LEU A 57 2.26 -8.14 -1.35
CA LEU A 57 1.92 -6.75 -1.64
C LEU A 57 2.02 -5.82 -0.41
N SER A 58 1.95 -6.33 0.83
CA SER A 58 2.22 -5.51 2.01
C SER A 58 3.63 -4.90 2.01
N SER A 59 4.62 -5.57 1.43
CA SER A 59 5.97 -4.99 1.27
C SER A 59 5.97 -3.73 0.39
N ILE A 60 5.13 -3.70 -0.65
CA ILE A 60 4.95 -2.53 -1.53
C ILE A 60 4.26 -1.39 -0.78
N VAL A 61 3.26 -1.69 0.06
CA VAL A 61 2.62 -0.69 0.94
C VAL A 61 3.65 -0.08 1.90
N PHE A 62 4.47 -0.91 2.54
CA PHE A 62 5.52 -0.44 3.45
C PHE A 62 6.56 0.44 2.74
N LEU A 63 6.97 0.05 1.53
CA LEU A 63 7.89 0.85 0.71
C LEU A 63 7.28 2.20 0.33
N ASN A 64 6.00 2.23 -0.06
CA ASN A 64 5.27 3.47 -0.34
C ASN A 64 5.18 4.37 0.89
N TYR A 65 4.91 3.80 2.06
CA TYR A 65 4.90 4.52 3.33
C TYR A 65 6.28 5.13 3.66
N ARG A 66 7.35 4.36 3.52
CA ARG A 66 8.73 4.85 3.75
C ARG A 66 9.09 5.99 2.79
N ASN A 67 8.71 5.86 1.51
CA ASN A 67 8.92 6.90 0.51
C ASN A 67 8.13 8.17 0.83
N MET A 68 6.87 8.05 1.26
CA MET A 68 6.09 9.19 1.74
C MET A 68 6.74 9.88 2.95
N LYS A 69 7.27 9.11 3.91
CA LYS A 69 7.96 9.66 5.09
C LYS A 69 9.22 10.44 4.68
N LYS A 70 10.01 9.93 3.73
CA LYS A 70 11.17 10.65 3.18
C LYS A 70 10.76 11.98 2.55
N ILE A 71 9.69 11.98 1.74
CA ILE A 71 9.19 13.21 1.10
C ILE A 71 8.68 14.21 2.16
N LYS A 72 7.99 13.75 3.21
CA LYS A 72 7.56 14.61 4.32
C LYS A 72 8.74 15.26 5.03
N ASN A 73 9.74 14.48 5.43
CA ASN A 73 10.95 15.01 6.07
C ASN A 73 11.65 16.05 5.18
N GLU A 74 11.72 15.80 3.87
CA GLU A 74 12.32 16.76 2.93
C GLU A 74 11.50 18.05 2.79
N LEU A 75 10.16 17.96 2.81
CA LEU A 75 9.28 19.14 2.84
C LEU A 75 9.42 19.93 4.15
N GLU A 76 9.60 19.25 5.28
CA GLU A 76 9.85 19.88 6.59
C GLU A 76 11.21 20.57 6.66
N THR A 77 12.24 19.98 6.03
CA THR A 77 13.59 20.57 5.99
C THR A 77 13.67 21.78 5.06
N ARG A 78 12.74 21.91 4.10
CA ARG A 78 12.65 23.04 3.15
C ARG A 78 11.66 24.13 3.61
N LYS A 79 11.03 23.94 4.76
CA LYS A 79 10.11 24.88 5.39
C LYS A 79 10.90 25.89 6.21
#